data_AF-A0A838YNJ8-F1
#
_entry.id   AF-A0A838YNJ8-F1
#
_cell.length_a   1.000
_cell.length_b   1.000
_cell.length_c   1.000
_cell.angle_alpha   90.00
_cell.angle_beta   90.00
_cell.angle_gamma   90.00
#
_symmetry.space_group_name_H-M   'P 1'
#
loop_
_entity.id
_entity.type
_entity.pdbx_description
1 polymer ?
#
loop_
_entity_poly.entity_id
_entity_poly.type
_entity_poly.pdbx_seq_one_letter_code
_entity_poly.pdbx_strand_id
1 'polypeptide(L)'
;MDLISIKQIAHEHSIPEAAALKIIHADYPDNYVTIGSYLISKEKTNLINSSLNGVSKFLQACTMMTSHKIPDSCHADLLSQLGYDVVWNDLDPNNAKIIKK
;
A
#
# COMPACT_ATOMS: atom_id res chain seq x y z
N MET A 1 -6.66 -13.90 -0.76
CA MET A 1 -6.06 -13.13 -1.88
C MET A 1 -6.00 -11.70 -1.39
N ASP A 2 -4.82 -11.23 -1.01
CA ASP A 2 -4.68 -10.03 -0.17
C ASP A 2 -4.03 -8.85 -0.89
N LEU A 3 -3.56 -9.09 -2.11
CA LEU A 3 -3.03 -8.09 -3.03
C LEU A 3 -3.52 -8.48 -4.43
N ILE A 4 -4.19 -7.56 -5.11
CA ILE A 4 -4.71 -7.78 -6.46
C ILE A 4 -4.32 -6.60 -7.35
N SER A 5 -3.82 -6.89 -8.55
CA SER A 5 -3.51 -5.84 -9.54
C SER A 5 -4.80 -5.39 -10.23
N ILE A 6 -5.09 -4.10 -10.18
CA ILE A 6 -6.26 -3.51 -10.87
C ILE A 6 -6.15 -3.74 -12.37
N LYS A 7 -4.94 -3.59 -12.92
CA LYS A 7 -4.65 -3.88 -14.33
C LYS A 7 -5.01 -5.30 -14.71
N GLN A 8 -4.72 -6.26 -13.83
CA GLN A 8 -5.01 -7.65 -14.10
C GLN A 8 -6.52 -7.89 -14.13
N ILE A 9 -7.27 -7.42 -13.12
CA ILE A 9 -8.75 -7.52 -13.11
C ILE A 9 -9.35 -6.84 -14.36
N ALA A 10 -8.91 -5.62 -14.65
CA ALA A 10 -9.38 -4.85 -15.80
C ALA A 10 -9.16 -5.62 -17.11
N HIS A 11 -7.98 -6.21 -17.29
CA HIS A 11 -7.65 -7.02 -18.45
C HIS A 11 -8.46 -8.32 -18.52
N GLU A 12 -8.59 -9.06 -17.42
CA GLU A 12 -9.37 -10.31 -17.34
C GLU A 12 -10.84 -10.11 -17.71
N HIS A 13 -11.40 -8.96 -17.34
CA HIS A 13 -12.78 -8.61 -17.63
C HIS A 13 -12.94 -7.73 -18.89
N SER A 14 -11.86 -7.41 -19.60
CA SER A 14 -11.84 -6.51 -20.77
C SER A 14 -12.56 -5.16 -20.51
N ILE A 15 -12.37 -4.62 -19.31
CA ILE A 15 -12.92 -3.32 -18.90
C ILE A 15 -11.80 -2.31 -18.61
N PRO A 16 -12.07 -1.00 -18.67
CA PRO A 16 -11.11 0.01 -18.24
C PRO A 16 -10.76 -0.12 -16.75
N GLU A 17 -9.51 0.18 -16.36
CA GLU A 17 -9.07 0.20 -14.95
C GLU A 17 -9.96 1.08 -14.07
N ALA A 18 -10.38 2.23 -14.60
CA ALA A 18 -11.29 3.15 -13.91
C ALA A 18 -12.70 2.55 -13.68
N ALA A 19 -13.16 1.67 -14.58
CA ALA A 19 -14.43 0.97 -14.41
C ALA A 19 -14.29 -0.15 -13.37
N ALA A 20 -13.19 -0.92 -13.42
CA ALA A 20 -12.89 -1.94 -12.41
C ALA A 20 -12.85 -1.35 -11.00
N LEU A 21 -12.17 -0.21 -10.83
CA LEU A 21 -12.14 0.53 -9.56
C LEU A 21 -13.53 0.95 -9.09
N LYS A 22 -14.34 1.54 -9.97
CA LYS A 22 -15.71 1.95 -9.62
C LYS A 22 -16.57 0.78 -9.16
N ILE A 23 -16.46 -0.37 -9.84
CA ILE A 23 -17.21 -1.58 -9.47
C ILE A 23 -16.75 -2.06 -8.09
N ILE A 24 -15.45 -2.14 -7.86
CA ILE A 24 -14.88 -2.65 -6.60
C ILE A 24 -15.23 -1.72 -5.43
N HIS A 25 -15.19 -0.40 -5.62
CA HIS A 25 -15.62 0.56 -4.60
C HIS A 25 -17.14 0.52 -4.35
N ALA A 26 -17.95 0.16 -5.36
CA ALA A 26 -19.40 0.04 -5.20
C ALA A 26 -19.81 -1.27 -4.50
N ASP A 27 -19.18 -2.39 -4.85
CA ASP A 27 -19.54 -3.72 -4.36
C ASP A 27 -18.82 -4.09 -3.05
N TYR A 28 -17.61 -3.55 -2.84
CA TYR A 28 -16.75 -3.85 -1.70
C TYR A 28 -16.11 -2.60 -1.06
N PRO A 29 -16.91 -1.60 -0.65
CA PRO A 29 -16.41 -0.29 -0.20
C PRO A 29 -15.45 -0.35 1.00
N ASP A 30 -15.59 -1.35 1.87
CA ASP A 30 -14.83 -1.44 3.12
C ASP A 30 -13.77 -2.54 3.14
N ASN A 31 -13.67 -3.37 2.09
CA ASN A 31 -12.82 -4.55 2.11
C ASN A 31 -11.41 -4.28 1.56
N TYR A 32 -11.27 -3.29 0.69
CA TYR A 32 -10.03 -3.03 -0.04
C TYR A 32 -9.62 -1.57 0.03
N VAL A 33 -8.30 -1.39 0.07
CA VAL A 33 -7.61 -0.12 0.03
C VAL A 33 -6.89 -0.02 -1.31
N THR A 34 -7.11 1.06 -2.04
CA THR A 34 -6.51 1.28 -3.36
C THR A 34 -5.19 2.02 -3.21
N ILE A 35 -4.07 1.37 -3.56
CA ILE A 35 -2.73 1.95 -3.50
C ILE A 35 -2.08 1.85 -4.88
N GLY A 36 -1.94 2.99 -5.56
CA GLY A 36 -1.48 3.03 -6.95
C GLY A 36 -2.35 2.16 -7.87
N SER A 37 -1.75 1.15 -8.52
CA SER A 37 -2.43 0.20 -9.41
C SER A 37 -2.84 -1.12 -8.72
N TYR A 38 -2.81 -1.17 -7.39
CA TYR A 38 -3.11 -2.37 -6.62
C TYR A 38 -4.23 -2.15 -5.60
N LEU A 39 -4.96 -3.23 -5.34
CA LEU A 39 -5.94 -3.35 -4.27
C LEU A 39 -5.35 -4.23 -3.17
N ILE A 40 -5.29 -3.68 -1.96
CA ILE A 40 -4.78 -4.36 -0.77
C ILE A 40 -5.96 -4.58 0.16
N SER A 41 -6.13 -5.79 0.68
CA SER A 41 -7.20 -6.05 1.66
C SER A 41 -7.01 -5.20 2.92
N LYS A 42 -8.09 -4.70 3.49
CA LYS A 42 -8.05 -3.88 4.72
C LYS A 42 -7.43 -4.64 5.89
N GLU A 43 -7.69 -5.95 5.99
CA GLU A 43 -7.02 -6.83 6.96
C GLU A 43 -5.50 -6.80 6.82
N LYS A 44 -4.99 -6.90 5.58
CA LYS A 44 -3.54 -6.86 5.34
C LYS A 44 -2.94 -5.49 5.61
N THR A 45 -3.65 -4.42 5.26
CA THR A 45 -3.26 -3.05 5.60
C THR A 45 -3.17 -2.86 7.12
N ASN A 46 -4.13 -3.41 7.88
CA ASN A 46 -4.12 -3.37 9.35
C ASN A 46 -2.98 -4.21 9.96
N LEU A 47 -2.69 -5.37 9.39
CA LEU A 47 -1.54 -6.20 9.79
C LEU A 47 -0.23 -5.43 9.60
N ILE A 48 -0.03 -4.83 8.42
CA ILE A 48 1.16 -4.02 8.12
C ILE A 48 1.24 -2.83 9.08
N ASN A 49 0.14 -2.11 9.31
CA ASN A 49 0.10 -0.99 10.26
C ASN A 49 0.52 -1.42 11.68
N SER A 50 0.06 -2.59 12.12
CA SER A 50 0.42 -3.16 13.42
C SER A 50 1.90 -3.54 13.48
N SER A 51 2.45 -4.10 12.39
CA SER A 51 3.87 -4.43 12.28
C SER A 51 4.77 -3.19 12.18
N LEU A 52 4.27 -2.09 11.63
CA LEU A 52 4.98 -0.80 11.57
C LEU A 52 4.99 -0.06 12.91
N ASN A 53 4.24 -0.53 13.91
CA ASN A 53 4.23 0.08 15.22
C ASN A 53 5.62 -0.07 15.88
N GLY A 54 6.28 1.06 16.17
CA GLY A 54 7.64 1.09 16.69
C GLY A 54 8.73 1.13 15.61
N VAL A 55 8.39 1.06 14.32
CA VAL A 55 9.34 1.27 13.21
C VAL A 55 9.51 2.76 12.96
N SER A 56 10.77 3.21 12.95
CA SER A 56 11.12 4.63 12.71
C SER A 56 11.91 4.84 11.41
N LYS A 57 12.44 3.78 10.80
CA LYS A 57 13.23 3.85 9.56
C LYS A 57 12.39 3.45 8.36
N PHE A 58 12.42 4.25 7.30
CA PHE A 58 11.70 3.98 6.05
C PHE A 58 12.12 2.65 5.43
N LEU A 59 13.42 2.35 5.42
CA LEU A 59 13.96 1.11 4.85
C LEU A 59 13.50 -0.15 5.58
N GLN A 60 13.34 -0.08 6.91
CA GLN A 60 12.76 -1.18 7.68
C GLN A 60 11.29 -1.37 7.34
N ALA A 61 10.53 -0.28 7.20
CA ALA A 61 9.13 -0.32 6.78
C ALA A 61 8.98 -0.94 5.38
N CYS A 62 9.82 -0.56 4.42
CA CYS A 62 9.86 -1.14 3.08
C CYS A 62 10.16 -2.65 3.14
N THR A 63 11.17 -3.05 3.91
CA THR A 63 11.54 -4.46 4.08
C THR A 63 10.38 -5.28 4.65
N MET A 64 9.65 -4.76 5.64
CA MET A 64 8.44 -5.40 6.16
C MET A 64 7.35 -5.52 5.09
N MET A 65 7.05 -4.44 4.37
CA MET A 65 6.05 -4.45 3.30
C MET A 65 6.40 -5.46 2.19
N THR A 66 7.67 -5.54 1.79
CA THR A 66 8.17 -6.54 0.83
C THR A 66 8.02 -7.97 1.36
N SER A 67 8.26 -8.21 2.66
CA SER A 67 8.01 -9.51 3.30
C SER A 67 6.52 -9.91 3.23
N HIS A 68 5.62 -8.92 3.29
CA HIS A 68 4.19 -9.09 3.05
C HIS A 68 3.81 -9.14 1.56
N LYS A 69 4.78 -9.26 0.64
CA LYS A 69 4.60 -9.27 -0.82
C LYS A 69 3.96 -7.99 -1.38
N ILE A 70 4.14 -6.84 -0.71
CA ILE A 70 3.72 -5.55 -1.25
C ILE A 70 4.83 -5.01 -2.16
N PRO A 71 4.52 -4.62 -3.40
CA PRO A 71 5.51 -4.09 -4.34
C PRO A 71 6.06 -2.74 -3.85
N ASP A 72 7.33 -2.47 -4.16
CA ASP A 72 8.05 -1.26 -3.72
C ASP A 72 7.37 0.04 -4.20
N SER A 73 6.74 0.00 -5.38
CA SER A 73 5.96 1.13 -5.92
C SER A 73 4.77 1.54 -5.05
N CYS A 74 4.27 0.64 -4.18
CA CYS A 74 3.17 0.92 -3.27
C CYS A 74 3.63 1.36 -1.88
N HIS A 75 4.92 1.24 -1.52
CA HIS A 75 5.35 1.43 -0.13
C HIS A 75 5.10 2.85 0.40
N ALA A 76 5.49 3.87 -0.37
CA ALA A 76 5.33 5.27 0.05
C ALA A 76 3.84 5.66 0.15
N ASP A 77 3.05 5.21 -0.81
CA ASP A 77 1.62 5.52 -0.93
C ASP A 77 0.81 4.79 0.17
N LEU A 78 1.17 3.54 0.48
CA LEU A 78 0.64 2.77 1.60
C LEU A 78 0.99 3.42 2.95
N LEU A 79 2.22 3.86 3.14
CA LEU A 79 2.62 4.58 4.37
C LEU A 79 1.79 5.85 4.56
N SER A 80 1.62 6.65 3.50
CA SER A 80 0.77 7.85 3.53
C SER A 80 -0.67 7.52 3.92
N GLN A 81 -1.26 6.47 3.32
CA GLN A 81 -2.60 5.98 3.65
C GLN A 81 -2.73 5.47 5.09
N LEU A 82 -1.67 4.90 5.66
CA LEU A 82 -1.61 4.50 7.06
C LEU A 82 -1.39 5.67 8.04
N GLY A 83 -1.26 6.90 7.53
CA GLY A 83 -1.02 8.09 8.32
C GLY A 83 0.45 8.30 8.68
N TYR A 84 1.39 7.72 7.94
CA TYR A 84 2.81 7.96 8.09
C TYR A 84 3.31 8.98 7.06
N ASP A 85 4.29 9.79 7.45
CA ASP A 85 5.03 10.68 6.57
C ASP A 85 6.49 10.22 6.48
N VAL A 86 7.11 10.38 5.32
CA VAL A 86 8.51 9.98 5.07
C VAL A 86 9.38 11.22 5.11
N VAL A 87 10.17 11.34 6.18
CA VAL A 87 11.12 12.44 6.36
C VAL A 87 12.48 12.05 5.82
N TRP A 88 12.90 12.75 4.78
CA TRP A 88 14.23 12.64 4.18
C TRP A 88 15.20 13.55 4.93
N ASN A 89 16.13 12.97 5.68
CA ASN A 89 17.16 13.74 6.39
C ASN A 89 18.36 14.06 5.49
N ASP A 90 18.62 13.23 4.47
CA ASP A 90 19.71 13.37 3.51
C ASP A 90 19.30 12.75 2.16
N LEU A 91 20.19 12.84 1.16
CA LEU A 91 20.07 12.11 -0.12
C LEU A 91 20.20 10.58 0.04
N ASP A 92 20.65 10.10 1.21
CA ASP A 92 20.77 8.68 1.49
C ASP A 92 19.43 8.09 2.00
N PRO A 93 18.84 7.12 1.29
CA PRO A 93 17.56 6.52 1.70
C PRO A 93 17.63 5.72 3.01
N ASN A 94 18.82 5.33 3.48
CA ASN A 94 19.00 4.70 4.80
C ASN A 94 18.79 5.70 5.95
N ASN A 95 18.95 7.00 5.68
CA ASN A 95 18.70 8.06 6.65
C ASN A 95 17.23 8.53 6.67
N ALA A 96 16.41 8.03 5.74
CA ALA A 96 14.98 8.34 5.70
C ALA A 96 14.24 7.70 6.88
N LYS A 97 13.39 8.49 7.53
CA LYS A 97 12.60 8.08 8.69
C LYS A 97 11.12 8.15 8.36
N ILE A 98 10.34 7.30 9.02
CA ILE A 98 8.88 7.40 9.01
C ILE A 98 8.41 8.00 10.32
N ILE A 99 7.50 8.96 10.24
CA ILE A 99 6.84 9.57 11.39
C ILE A 99 5.34 9.38 11.25
N LYS A 100 4.64 9.08 12.34
CA LYS A 100 3.19 9.00 12.32
C LYS A 100 2.61 10.41 12.44
N LYS A 101 1.66 10.75 11.58
CA LYS A 101 0.89 12.02 11.62
C LYS A 101 -0.04 12.06 12.82
#